data_AF-A0A8C8XYE1-F1
#
_entry.id   AF-A0A8C8XYE1-F1
#
_cell.length_a   1.000
_cell.length_b   1.000
_cell.length_c   1.000
_cell.angle_alpha   90.00
_cell.angle_beta   90.00
_cell.angle_gamma   90.00
#
_symmetry.space_group_name_H-M   'P 1'
#
loop_
_entity.id
_entity.type
_entity.pdbx_description
1 polymer ?
#
loop_
_entity_poly.entity_id
_entity_poly.type
_entity_poly.pdbx_seq_one_letter_code
_entity_poly.pdbx_strand_id
1 'polypeptide(L)'
;TPGQDPALSVNHPFYDVARHGILQVAGEDRFGRRVITFSCCRMPPSHELNHRRLLEYLKHTLDQYVESDYTIVYFHYGLNSRNKPSLGWLQSTYKEFDRRYKKNLKALYVVHPTNFIKVLWTIFKPLISHKFGRKVIYFNYLSELREHLKHDQLIVPPEVLRYDEKLRNLHRGRVPTPAKTPPPRPPLPTQQFGVSLQYLKDKNQGELIPPVLRFTVTYLREKGLRTEGLFRRSASVHTIREIQRLYNQGKPVNFDDYGDVHIPAVILKTFLRELPQPLLTFTAYEQILGITSVPGEHFQDEQLQ
;
A
#
# COMPACT_ATOMS: atom_id res chain seq x y z
N THR A 1 -2.78 18.75 32.02
CA THR A 1 -1.72 17.73 32.26
C THR A 1 -2.02 16.52 31.40
N PRO A 2 -1.48 16.40 30.18
CA PRO A 2 -1.83 15.28 29.31
C PRO A 2 -0.75 14.19 29.34
N GLY A 3 -1.16 12.95 29.62
CA GLY A 3 -0.37 11.75 29.29
C GLY A 3 0.43 11.12 30.43
N GLN A 4 -0.18 10.85 31.58
CA GLN A 4 0.29 9.73 32.40
C GLN A 4 -0.48 8.48 31.96
N ASP A 5 0.20 7.58 31.23
CA ASP A 5 -0.22 6.19 31.16
C ASP A 5 -0.37 5.70 32.63
N PRO A 6 -1.51 5.14 33.06
CA PRO A 6 -1.59 4.52 34.37
C PRO A 6 -0.47 3.47 34.43
N ALA A 7 0.43 3.60 35.41
CA ALA A 7 1.61 2.75 35.51
C ALA A 7 1.17 1.29 35.44
N LEU A 8 1.50 0.61 34.33
CA LEU A 8 1.08 -0.76 34.08
C LEU A 8 1.63 -1.64 35.21
N SER A 9 0.74 -2.20 36.02
CA SER A 9 1.12 -3.06 37.12
C SER A 9 1.88 -4.29 36.61
N VAL A 10 3.01 -4.61 37.24
CA VAL A 10 3.82 -5.80 36.91
C VAL A 10 3.00 -7.10 37.09
N ASN A 11 1.94 -7.05 37.89
CA ASN A 11 1.01 -8.15 38.13
C ASN A 11 -0.10 -8.25 37.06
N HIS A 12 -0.07 -7.44 36.00
CA HIS A 12 -1.05 -7.53 34.93
C HIS A 12 -0.97 -8.91 34.24
N PRO A 13 -2.09 -9.64 34.05
CA PRO A 13 -2.07 -11.00 33.48
C PRO A 13 -1.43 -11.11 32.09
N PHE A 14 -1.37 -9.99 31.37
CA PHE A 14 -0.72 -9.86 30.06
C PHE A 14 0.45 -8.89 30.08
N TYR A 15 1.13 -8.70 31.22
CA TYR A 15 2.23 -7.73 31.35
C TYR A 15 3.28 -7.89 30.24
N ASP A 16 3.60 -9.14 29.87
CA ASP A 16 4.55 -9.49 28.82
C ASP A 16 4.24 -8.86 27.46
N VAL A 17 2.95 -8.72 27.12
CA VAL A 17 2.48 -8.08 25.88
C VAL A 17 2.10 -6.62 26.10
N ALA A 18 1.36 -6.33 27.17
CA ALA A 18 0.78 -5.03 27.46
C ALA A 18 1.85 -3.94 27.65
N ARG A 19 3.01 -4.28 28.22
CA ARG A 19 4.15 -3.36 28.42
C ARG A 19 4.65 -2.70 27.14
N HIS A 20 4.41 -3.33 25.98
CA HIS A 20 4.82 -2.78 24.69
C HIS A 20 3.90 -1.64 24.23
N GLY A 21 2.69 -1.50 24.78
CA GLY A 21 1.74 -0.46 24.38
C GLY A 21 1.21 -0.63 22.96
N ILE A 22 1.16 -1.87 22.46
CA ILE A 22 0.67 -2.21 21.11
C ILE A 22 -0.80 -1.80 20.94
N LEU A 23 -1.61 -2.02 21.97
CA LEU A 23 -3.03 -1.67 22.00
C LEU A 23 -3.28 -0.63 23.11
N GLN A 24 -3.96 0.47 22.79
CA GLN A 24 -4.34 1.51 23.75
C GLN A 24 -5.78 1.99 23.51
N VAL A 25 -6.43 2.49 24.55
CA VAL A 25 -7.77 3.10 24.46
C VAL A 25 -7.59 4.61 24.36
N ALA A 26 -7.93 5.17 23.20
CA ALA A 26 -7.58 6.53 22.81
C ALA A 26 -8.81 7.47 22.80
N GLY A 27 -9.54 7.48 23.91
CA GLY A 27 -10.71 8.36 24.09
C GLY A 27 -11.93 7.94 23.28
N GLU A 28 -12.63 8.92 22.72
CA GLU A 28 -13.88 8.75 21.98
C GLU A 28 -13.87 9.45 20.60
N ASP A 29 -14.60 8.89 19.63
CA ASP A 29 -14.78 9.50 18.32
C ASP A 29 -15.85 10.61 18.34
N ARG A 30 -16.15 11.19 17.17
CA ARG A 30 -17.13 12.28 17.04
C ARG A 30 -18.54 11.89 17.47
N PHE A 31 -18.84 10.60 17.50
CA PHE A 31 -20.13 10.02 17.87
C PHE A 31 -20.15 9.48 19.30
N GLY A 32 -19.10 9.74 20.10
CA GLY A 32 -18.99 9.26 21.48
C GLY A 32 -18.60 7.77 21.58
N ARG A 33 -18.10 7.17 20.50
CA ARG A 33 -17.73 5.75 20.49
C ARG A 33 -16.30 5.60 20.95
N ARG A 34 -16.01 4.55 21.74
CA ARG A 34 -14.63 4.29 22.19
C ARG A 34 -13.71 4.04 21.01
N VAL A 35 -12.56 4.71 21.02
CA VAL A 35 -11.51 4.56 20.01
C VAL A 35 -10.41 3.69 20.59
N ILE A 36 -10.03 2.65 19.86
CA ILE A 36 -8.98 1.71 20.26
C ILE A 36 -7.87 1.78 19.21
N THR A 37 -6.65 2.08 19.62
CA THR A 37 -5.49 2.19 18.73
C THR A 37 -4.67 0.92 18.76
N PHE A 38 -4.25 0.46 17.58
CA PHE A 38 -3.27 -0.61 17.40
C PHE A 38 -2.03 -0.03 16.71
N SER A 39 -0.88 -0.09 17.35
CA SER A 39 0.36 0.56 16.90
C SER A 39 1.43 -0.44 16.50
N CYS A 40 1.65 -0.65 15.20
CA CYS A 40 2.65 -1.60 14.71
C CYS A 40 4.10 -1.20 15.04
N CYS A 41 4.40 0.09 15.20
CA CYS A 41 5.73 0.57 15.59
C CYS A 41 6.16 0.11 16.99
N ARG A 42 5.21 -0.35 17.80
CA ARG A 42 5.43 -0.88 19.15
C ARG A 42 5.51 -2.40 19.19
N MET A 43 5.34 -3.07 18.06
CA MET A 43 5.48 -4.53 18.00
C MET A 43 6.96 -4.93 18.00
N PRO A 44 7.42 -5.69 19.01
CA PRO A 44 8.76 -6.26 19.00
C PRO A 44 8.91 -7.32 17.89
N PRO A 45 10.14 -7.77 17.61
CA PRO A 45 10.37 -8.87 16.68
C PRO A 45 9.51 -10.10 17.00
N SER A 46 9.09 -10.85 15.96
CA SER A 46 8.14 -11.96 16.11
C SER A 46 8.64 -13.08 17.03
N HIS A 47 9.96 -13.22 17.20
CA HIS A 47 10.55 -14.22 18.11
C HIS A 47 10.49 -13.79 19.59
N GLU A 48 10.31 -12.50 19.86
CA GLU A 48 10.16 -11.94 21.21
C GLU A 48 8.68 -11.77 21.59
N LEU A 49 7.76 -11.88 20.63
CA LEU A 49 6.33 -11.68 20.82
C LEU A 49 5.56 -13.01 20.72
N ASN A 50 5.01 -13.48 21.83
CA ASN A 50 4.11 -14.61 21.79
C ASN A 50 2.78 -14.21 21.12
N HIS A 51 2.61 -14.60 19.85
CA HIS A 51 1.43 -14.27 19.06
C HIS A 51 0.11 -14.84 19.60
N ARG A 52 0.15 -15.93 20.40
CA ARG A 52 -1.05 -16.45 21.09
C ARG A 52 -1.43 -15.55 22.25
N ARG A 53 -0.47 -15.16 23.10
CA ARG A 53 -0.73 -14.20 24.19
C ARG A 53 -1.14 -12.82 23.68
N LEU A 54 -0.58 -12.40 22.53
CA LEU A 54 -1.04 -11.18 21.86
C LEU A 54 -2.53 -11.27 21.49
N LEU A 55 -2.96 -12.38 20.92
CA LEU A 55 -4.38 -12.58 20.57
C LEU A 55 -5.27 -12.60 21.82
N GLU A 56 -4.86 -13.29 22.88
CA GLU A 56 -5.57 -13.32 24.16
C GLU A 56 -5.67 -11.90 24.77
N TYR A 57 -4.59 -11.12 24.73
CA TYR A 57 -4.59 -9.72 25.18
C TYR A 57 -5.49 -8.81 24.34
N LEU A 58 -5.50 -9.00 23.02
CA LEU A 58 -6.41 -8.29 22.12
C LEU A 58 -7.87 -8.59 22.47
N LYS A 59 -8.22 -9.87 22.68
CA LYS A 59 -9.57 -10.28 23.10
C LYS A 59 -9.92 -9.67 24.45
N HIS A 60 -9.05 -9.85 25.45
CA HIS A 60 -9.23 -9.30 26.80
C HIS A 60 -9.53 -7.80 26.80
N THR A 61 -8.80 -7.04 25.99
CA THR A 61 -9.01 -5.58 25.90
C THR A 61 -10.29 -5.25 25.14
N LEU A 62 -10.54 -5.89 24.00
CA LEU A 62 -11.73 -5.62 23.18
C LEU A 62 -13.02 -6.05 23.89
N ASP A 63 -12.99 -7.12 24.69
CA ASP A 63 -14.15 -7.63 25.42
C ASP A 63 -14.82 -6.57 26.32
N GLN A 64 -14.03 -5.61 26.80
CA GLN A 64 -14.53 -4.47 27.60
C GLN A 64 -15.37 -3.46 26.79
N TYR A 65 -15.28 -3.48 25.45
CA TYR A 65 -15.87 -2.45 24.57
C TYR A 65 -16.80 -3.02 23.51
N VAL A 66 -16.66 -4.29 23.14
CA VAL A 66 -17.34 -4.89 21.98
C VAL A 66 -18.86 -4.99 22.10
N GLU A 67 -19.42 -4.79 23.30
CA GLU A 67 -20.88 -4.74 23.51
C GLU A 67 -21.47 -3.39 23.07
N SER A 68 -20.65 -2.34 23.04
CA SER A 68 -21.01 -1.01 22.57
C SER A 68 -20.41 -0.71 21.21
N ASP A 69 -20.93 0.32 20.53
CA ASP A 69 -20.36 0.80 19.28
C ASP A 69 -18.95 1.37 19.51
N TYR A 70 -17.98 0.95 18.69
CA TYR A 70 -16.58 1.33 18.85
C TYR A 70 -15.85 1.46 17.51
N THR A 71 -14.68 2.09 17.54
CA THR A 71 -13.84 2.39 16.38
C THR A 71 -12.42 1.90 16.65
N ILE A 72 -11.77 1.31 15.64
CA ILE A 72 -10.35 0.94 15.71
C ILE A 72 -9.53 1.84 14.79
N VAL A 73 -8.39 2.34 15.30
CA VAL A 73 -7.36 3.01 14.50
C VAL A 73 -6.13 2.12 14.48
N TYR A 74 -5.80 1.57 13.32
CA TYR A 74 -4.63 0.74 13.08
C TYR A 74 -3.53 1.58 12.43
N PHE A 75 -2.47 1.88 13.19
CA PHE A 75 -1.26 2.53 12.69
C PHE A 75 -0.32 1.48 12.11
N HIS A 76 -0.26 1.41 10.78
CA HIS A 76 0.49 0.39 10.07
C HIS A 76 2.01 0.61 10.11
N TYR A 77 2.45 1.87 10.26
CA TYR A 77 3.87 2.21 10.30
C TYR A 77 4.62 1.40 11.36
N GLY A 78 5.83 0.93 11.01
CA GLY A 78 6.66 0.07 11.85
C GLY A 78 6.55 -1.43 11.58
N LEU A 79 5.52 -1.87 10.84
CA LEU A 79 5.41 -3.27 10.41
C LEU A 79 6.46 -3.59 9.32
N ASN A 80 7.25 -4.64 9.53
CA ASN A 80 8.29 -5.10 8.62
C ASN A 80 8.46 -6.63 8.71
N SER A 81 9.36 -7.22 7.92
CA SER A 81 9.54 -8.68 7.89
C SER A 81 9.97 -9.31 9.22
N ARG A 82 10.51 -8.54 10.17
CA ARG A 82 10.98 -9.05 11.46
C ARG A 82 9.90 -9.14 12.53
N ASN A 83 8.83 -8.33 12.42
CA ASN A 83 7.74 -8.28 13.41
C ASN A 83 6.36 -8.61 12.82
N LYS A 84 6.24 -8.70 11.49
CA LYS A 84 4.98 -8.99 10.83
C LYS A 84 4.48 -10.40 11.19
N PRO A 85 3.21 -10.54 11.64
CA PRO A 85 2.61 -11.85 11.85
C PRO A 85 2.45 -12.62 10.54
N SER A 86 2.46 -13.95 10.62
CA SER A 86 2.24 -14.81 9.45
C SER A 86 0.81 -14.67 8.92
N LEU A 87 0.61 -14.95 7.63
CA LEU A 87 -0.72 -14.94 7.01
C LEU A 87 -1.69 -15.91 7.70
N GLY A 88 -1.20 -17.09 8.08
CA GLY A 88 -1.97 -18.07 8.83
C GLY A 88 -2.42 -17.53 10.19
N TRP A 89 -1.55 -16.83 10.92
CA TRP A 89 -1.95 -16.20 12.20
C TRP A 89 -3.00 -15.10 12.00
N LEU A 90 -2.88 -14.26 10.97
CA LEU A 90 -3.87 -13.22 10.67
C LEU A 90 -5.24 -13.83 10.34
N GLN A 91 -5.25 -14.93 9.57
CA GLN A 91 -6.47 -15.66 9.26
C GLN A 91 -7.12 -16.25 10.51
N SER A 92 -6.33 -16.93 11.35
CA SER A 92 -6.82 -17.52 12.60
C SER A 92 -7.36 -16.45 13.55
N THR A 93 -6.64 -15.33 13.69
CA THR A 93 -7.07 -14.17 14.47
C THR A 93 -8.42 -13.62 14.00
N TYR A 94 -8.61 -13.47 12.68
CA TYR A 94 -9.89 -13.01 12.14
C TYR A 94 -11.06 -13.98 12.41
N LYS A 95 -10.79 -15.29 12.42
CA LYS A 95 -11.80 -16.31 12.75
C LYS A 95 -12.17 -16.30 14.24
N GLU A 96 -11.20 -16.06 15.11
CA GLU A 96 -11.37 -15.95 16.57
C GLU A 96 -12.22 -14.75 16.99
N PHE A 97 -12.17 -13.65 16.23
CA PHE A 97 -13.10 -12.55 16.41
C PHE A 97 -14.47 -12.90 15.79
N ASP A 98 -15.37 -13.41 16.62
CA ASP A 98 -16.73 -13.77 16.26
C ASP A 98 -17.62 -12.55 15.89
N ARG A 99 -18.95 -12.75 15.91
CA ARG A 99 -19.93 -11.73 15.54
C ARG A 99 -19.93 -10.51 16.47
N ARG A 100 -19.66 -10.62 17.78
CA ARG A 100 -19.76 -9.48 18.72
C ARG A 100 -18.72 -8.41 18.40
N TYR A 101 -17.48 -8.81 18.11
CA TYR A 101 -16.42 -7.89 17.69
C TYR A 101 -16.74 -7.21 16.35
N LYS A 102 -17.27 -7.97 15.39
CA LYS A 102 -17.49 -7.46 14.02
C LYS A 102 -18.73 -6.58 13.89
N LYS A 103 -19.79 -6.82 14.68
CA LYS A 103 -21.08 -6.12 14.55
C LYS A 103 -20.96 -4.66 14.99
N ASN A 104 -20.36 -4.42 16.16
CA ASN A 104 -20.36 -3.12 16.82
C ASN A 104 -19.15 -2.24 16.45
N LEU A 105 -18.12 -2.82 15.82
CA LEU A 105 -17.10 -2.03 15.13
C LEU A 105 -17.77 -1.17 14.04
N LYS A 106 -17.62 0.15 14.09
CA LYS A 106 -18.20 1.05 13.07
C LYS A 106 -17.21 1.45 12.01
N ALA A 107 -15.96 1.66 12.40
CA ALA A 107 -14.87 1.98 11.48
C ALA A 107 -13.58 1.29 11.92
N LEU A 108 -12.82 0.82 10.93
CA LEU A 108 -11.44 0.39 11.04
C LEU A 108 -10.59 1.34 10.18
N TYR A 109 -9.97 2.32 10.81
CA TYR A 109 -9.10 3.29 10.15
C TYR A 109 -7.68 2.75 10.05
N VAL A 110 -7.22 2.47 8.84
CA VAL A 110 -5.86 2.01 8.55
C VAL A 110 -5.00 3.19 8.14
N VAL A 111 -4.08 3.60 9.01
CA VAL A 111 -3.24 4.78 8.83
C VAL A 111 -1.87 4.37 8.30
N HIS A 112 -1.39 5.09 7.28
CA HIS A 112 -0.15 4.83 6.55
C HIS A 112 -0.06 3.42 5.94
N PRO A 113 -1.06 2.97 5.16
CA PRO A 113 -1.04 1.65 4.55
C PRO A 113 0.11 1.49 3.56
N THR A 114 0.75 0.32 3.56
CA THR A 114 1.62 -0.12 2.46
C THR A 114 0.83 -0.74 1.31
N ASN A 115 1.47 -0.91 0.14
CA ASN A 115 0.86 -1.70 -0.94
C ASN A 115 0.62 -3.15 -0.50
N PHE A 116 1.47 -3.69 0.39
CA PHE A 116 1.29 -5.03 0.93
C PHE A 116 -0.03 -5.17 1.69
N ILE A 117 -0.39 -4.23 2.58
CA ILE A 117 -1.65 -4.34 3.35
C ILE A 117 -2.89 -4.17 2.45
N LYS A 118 -2.79 -3.39 1.37
CA LYS A 118 -3.86 -3.27 0.37
C LYS A 118 -4.06 -4.57 -0.41
N VAL A 119 -2.97 -5.22 -0.84
CA VAL A 119 -3.02 -6.54 -1.51
C VAL A 119 -3.51 -7.63 -0.57
N LEU A 120 -3.06 -7.60 0.69
CA LEU A 120 -3.49 -8.52 1.72
C LEU A 120 -5.02 -8.52 1.88
N TRP A 121 -5.63 -7.35 1.80
CA TRP A 121 -7.07 -7.20 1.87
C TRP A 121 -7.81 -7.92 0.73
N THR A 122 -7.27 -7.85 -0.49
CA THR A 122 -7.80 -8.59 -1.65
C THR A 122 -7.73 -10.11 -1.42
N ILE A 123 -6.67 -10.61 -0.80
CA ILE A 123 -6.50 -12.04 -0.48
C ILE A 123 -7.50 -12.50 0.58
N PHE A 124 -7.79 -11.65 1.59
CA PHE A 124 -8.75 -11.98 2.64
C PHE A 124 -10.22 -11.70 2.26
N LYS A 125 -10.49 -11.01 1.14
CA LYS A 125 -11.84 -10.71 0.65
C LYS A 125 -12.84 -11.89 0.71
N PRO A 126 -12.50 -13.14 0.29
CA PRO A 126 -13.44 -14.27 0.39
C PRO A 126 -13.77 -14.70 1.84
N LEU A 127 -12.92 -14.36 2.81
CA LEU A 127 -13.10 -14.70 4.22
C LEU A 127 -13.77 -13.56 5.00
N ILE A 128 -13.76 -12.35 4.44
CA ILE A 128 -14.30 -11.15 5.07
C ILE A 128 -15.73 -10.91 4.61
N SER A 129 -16.65 -10.73 5.57
CA SER A 129 -18.02 -10.38 5.21
C SER A 129 -18.06 -9.01 4.52
N HIS A 130 -18.88 -8.89 3.46
CA HIS A 130 -19.05 -7.64 2.72
C HIS A 130 -19.43 -6.45 3.63
N LYS A 131 -20.23 -6.69 4.69
CA LYS A 131 -20.58 -5.68 5.70
C LYS A 131 -19.38 -5.20 6.52
N PHE A 132 -18.47 -6.11 6.87
CA PHE A 132 -17.25 -5.74 7.58
C PHE A 132 -16.30 -4.97 6.66
N GLY A 133 -16.19 -5.38 5.39
CA GLY A 133 -15.24 -4.74 4.50
C GLY A 133 -15.51 -3.27 4.18
N ARG A 134 -16.79 -2.87 4.17
CA ARG A 134 -17.19 -1.44 4.06
C ARG A 134 -16.75 -0.57 5.23
N LYS A 135 -16.32 -1.18 6.35
CA LYS A 135 -15.86 -0.45 7.55
C LYS A 135 -14.38 -0.11 7.49
N VAL A 136 -13.62 -0.68 6.56
CA VAL A 136 -12.17 -0.47 6.45
C VAL A 136 -11.91 0.77 5.59
N ILE A 137 -11.27 1.76 6.19
CA ILE A 137 -11.00 3.06 5.56
C ILE A 137 -9.51 3.33 5.68
N TYR A 138 -8.89 3.72 4.57
CA TYR A 138 -7.44 3.91 4.47
C TYR A 138 -7.09 5.40 4.47
N PHE A 139 -6.13 5.79 5.31
CA PHE A 139 -5.60 7.15 5.35
C PHE A 139 -4.10 7.17 5.09
N ASN A 140 -3.65 7.99 4.16
CA ASN A 140 -2.22 8.13 3.88
C ASN A 140 -1.53 9.08 4.86
N TYR A 141 -2.29 10.02 5.43
CA TYR A 141 -1.79 11.04 6.35
C TYR A 141 -2.66 11.16 7.61
N LEU A 142 -2.07 11.62 8.71
CA LEU A 142 -2.79 11.87 9.95
C LEU A 142 -3.81 13.01 9.83
N SER A 143 -3.67 13.94 8.88
CA SER A 143 -4.69 14.99 8.62
C SER A 143 -6.04 14.40 8.24
N GLU A 144 -6.06 13.37 7.41
CA GLU A 144 -7.30 12.75 6.91
C GLU A 144 -8.04 12.05 8.06
N LEU A 145 -7.27 11.34 8.92
CA LEU A 145 -7.80 10.72 10.13
C LEU A 145 -8.42 11.76 11.09
N ARG A 146 -7.76 12.90 11.22
CA ARG A 146 -8.12 14.02 12.08
C ARG A 146 -9.45 14.69 11.70
N GLU A 147 -9.88 14.56 10.44
CA GLU A 147 -11.22 15.00 10.00
C GLU A 147 -12.34 14.09 10.53
N HIS A 148 -12.01 12.85 10.91
CA HIS A 148 -12.96 11.83 11.35
C HIS A 148 -12.99 11.65 12.88
N LEU A 149 -11.93 12.06 13.58
CA LEU A 149 -11.81 11.97 15.05
C LEU A 149 -11.82 13.37 15.69
N LYS A 150 -12.22 13.48 16.96
CA LYS A 150 -12.02 14.71 17.74
C LYS A 150 -10.53 14.80 18.09
N HIS A 151 -9.90 15.93 17.75
CA HIS A 151 -8.44 16.07 17.64
C HIS A 151 -7.66 15.93 18.95
N ASP A 152 -8.34 16.01 20.10
CA ASP A 152 -7.67 16.28 21.39
C ASP A 152 -7.49 15.04 22.28
N GLN A 153 -7.92 13.85 21.85
CA GLN A 153 -7.87 12.62 22.68
C GLN A 153 -7.14 11.43 22.05
N LEU A 154 -6.77 11.51 20.77
CA LEU A 154 -6.07 10.41 20.10
C LEU A 154 -4.59 10.42 20.48
N ILE A 155 -4.16 9.44 21.28
CA ILE A 155 -2.75 9.20 21.57
C ILE A 155 -2.10 8.55 20.35
N VAL A 156 -1.47 9.37 19.51
CA VAL A 156 -0.68 8.90 18.37
C VAL A 156 0.77 8.66 18.83
N PRO A 157 1.38 7.49 18.57
CA PRO A 157 2.77 7.26 18.92
C PRO A 157 3.71 8.30 18.28
N PRO A 158 4.74 8.79 19.00
CA PRO A 158 5.70 9.77 18.45
C PRO A 158 6.37 9.30 17.16
N GLU A 159 6.60 8.01 17.01
CA GLU A 159 7.19 7.40 15.82
C GLU A 159 6.29 7.57 14.59
N VAL A 160 4.97 7.45 14.78
CA VAL A 160 3.97 7.64 13.72
C VAL A 160 3.88 9.13 13.36
N LEU A 161 3.92 10.03 14.34
CA LEU A 161 3.96 11.48 14.09
C LEU A 161 5.19 11.90 13.29
N ARG A 162 6.38 11.42 13.68
CA ARG A 162 7.63 11.65 12.94
C ARG A 162 7.57 11.08 11.52
N TYR A 163 6.95 9.92 11.35
CA TYR A 163 6.79 9.32 10.03
C TYR A 163 5.80 10.09 9.15
N ASP A 164 4.66 10.51 9.68
CA ASP A 164 3.70 11.38 9.00
C ASP A 164 4.36 12.69 8.57
N GLU A 165 5.14 13.31 9.47
CA GLU A 165 5.91 14.50 9.15
C GLU A 165 6.96 14.22 8.07
N LYS A 166 7.68 13.11 8.13
CA LYS A 166 8.61 12.70 7.06
C LYS A 166 7.89 12.51 5.73
N LEU A 167 6.73 11.85 5.72
CA LEU A 167 5.90 11.71 4.52
C LEU A 167 5.46 13.08 4.03
N ARG A 168 4.97 13.94 4.90
CA ARG A 168 4.55 15.30 4.56
C ARG A 168 5.70 16.17 4.12
N ASN A 169 6.92 16.00 4.61
CA ASN A 169 8.11 16.74 4.16
C ASN A 169 8.62 16.21 2.83
N LEU A 170 8.57 14.88 2.63
CA LEU A 170 8.72 14.28 1.31
C LEU A 170 7.67 14.82 0.33
N HIS A 171 6.47 15.20 0.79
CA HIS A 171 5.41 15.76 -0.04
C HIS A 171 5.35 17.30 -0.06
N ARG A 172 5.89 18.02 0.93
CA ARG A 172 5.99 19.51 1.03
C ARG A 172 7.24 20.01 0.31
N GLY A 173 8.33 19.25 0.38
CA GLY A 173 9.47 19.37 -0.54
C GLY A 173 9.14 18.88 -1.95
N ARG A 174 7.97 18.25 -2.14
CA ARG A 174 7.35 18.04 -3.45
C ARG A 174 6.32 19.13 -3.74
N VAL A 175 6.78 20.23 -4.33
CA VAL A 175 6.14 20.64 -5.60
C VAL A 175 6.10 19.35 -6.43
N PRO A 176 4.94 18.89 -6.94
CA PRO A 176 4.75 17.53 -7.47
C PRO A 176 5.98 17.11 -8.25
N THR A 177 6.85 16.29 -7.64
CA THR A 177 7.98 15.76 -8.40
C THR A 177 7.35 14.75 -9.33
N PRO A 178 7.43 14.94 -10.65
CA PRO A 178 7.28 13.83 -11.57
C PRO A 178 8.27 12.77 -11.12
N ALA A 179 7.95 11.51 -11.38
CA ALA A 179 8.85 10.39 -11.16
C ALA A 179 10.34 10.78 -11.38
N LYS A 180 11.18 10.55 -10.37
CA LYS A 180 12.66 10.55 -10.44
C LYS A 180 13.28 11.61 -11.36
N THR A 181 13.88 12.67 -10.80
CA THR A 181 14.67 13.69 -11.53
C THR A 181 13.97 14.20 -12.80
N PRO A 182 13.32 15.37 -12.76
CA PRO A 182 13.00 16.06 -14.01
C PRO A 182 14.26 16.04 -14.90
N PRO A 183 14.16 15.69 -16.20
CA PRO A 183 15.28 15.93 -17.10
C PRO A 183 15.72 17.38 -16.89
N PRO A 184 17.04 17.69 -16.96
CA PRO A 184 17.52 19.06 -16.86
C PRO A 184 16.62 19.92 -17.74
N ARG A 185 15.99 20.95 -17.16
CA ARG A 185 15.13 21.84 -17.94
C ARG A 185 16.04 22.78 -18.71
N PRO A 186 15.89 22.88 -20.04
CA PRO A 186 14.86 22.24 -20.88
C PRO A 186 15.18 20.77 -21.25
N PRO A 187 14.16 19.87 -21.33
CA PRO A 187 14.35 18.47 -21.70
C PRO A 187 15.06 18.36 -23.05
N LEU A 188 15.87 17.31 -23.21
CA LEU A 188 16.56 17.05 -24.48
C LEU A 188 15.53 16.93 -25.62
N PRO A 189 15.84 17.41 -26.84
CA PRO A 189 14.95 17.26 -28.00
C PRO A 189 14.53 15.80 -28.25
N THR A 190 15.37 14.84 -27.87
CA THR A 190 15.19 13.39 -28.01
C THR A 190 14.77 12.68 -26.73
N GLN A 191 14.45 13.40 -25.66
CA GLN A 191 14.04 12.84 -24.37
C GLN A 191 12.86 11.86 -24.52
N GLN A 192 13.01 10.64 -23.97
CA GLN A 192 11.98 9.59 -24.06
C GLN A 192 11.30 9.27 -22.73
N PHE A 193 12.01 9.37 -21.60
CA PHE A 193 11.49 9.08 -20.26
C PHE A 193 11.11 10.36 -19.50
N GLY A 194 10.11 10.29 -18.61
CA GLY A 194 9.75 11.43 -17.75
C GLY A 194 8.98 12.56 -18.45
N VAL A 195 8.51 12.34 -19.68
CA VAL A 195 7.81 13.33 -20.52
C VAL A 195 6.41 12.84 -20.86
N SER A 196 5.51 13.75 -21.24
CA SER A 196 4.13 13.40 -21.59
C SER A 196 4.07 12.64 -22.92
N LEU A 197 3.04 11.80 -23.09
CA LEU A 197 2.78 11.14 -24.37
C LEU A 197 2.54 12.16 -25.50
N GLN A 198 1.96 13.32 -25.18
CA GLN A 198 1.80 14.41 -26.13
C GLN A 198 3.15 14.94 -26.62
N TYR A 199 4.09 15.22 -25.72
CA TYR A 199 5.45 15.63 -26.09
C TYR A 199 6.13 14.60 -27.00
N LEU A 200 6.01 13.31 -26.65
CA LEU A 200 6.59 12.24 -27.46
C LEU A 200 5.97 12.16 -28.85
N LYS A 201 4.65 12.32 -28.95
CA LYS A 201 3.95 12.38 -30.24
C LYS A 201 4.45 13.55 -31.09
N ASP A 202 4.55 14.73 -30.49
CA ASP A 202 4.98 15.94 -31.20
C ASP A 202 6.44 15.85 -31.68
N LYS A 203 7.32 15.20 -30.90
CA LYS A 203 8.73 14.99 -31.27
C LYS A 203 8.96 13.80 -32.21
N ASN A 204 8.05 12.83 -32.25
CA ASN A 204 8.14 11.65 -33.10
C ASN A 204 7.19 11.73 -34.31
N GLN A 205 7.14 12.90 -34.98
CA GLN A 205 6.42 13.07 -36.24
C GLN A 205 4.92 12.70 -36.18
N GLY A 206 4.29 12.79 -35.01
CA GLY A 206 2.88 12.45 -34.82
C GLY A 206 2.60 10.98 -34.56
N GLU A 207 3.62 10.11 -34.47
CA GLU A 207 3.42 8.69 -34.15
C GLU A 207 2.79 8.50 -32.77
N LEU A 208 1.77 7.64 -32.70
CA LEU A 208 1.02 7.37 -31.47
C LEU A 208 1.78 6.49 -30.48
N ILE A 209 2.67 5.62 -30.95
CA ILE A 209 3.41 4.66 -30.13
C ILE A 209 4.86 5.12 -29.99
N PRO A 210 5.29 5.54 -28.79
CA PRO A 210 6.67 5.94 -28.54
C PRO A 210 7.69 4.85 -28.90
N PRO A 211 8.87 5.22 -29.43
CA PRO A 211 9.93 4.28 -29.80
C PRO A 211 10.29 3.27 -28.71
N VAL A 212 10.35 3.71 -27.45
CA VAL A 212 10.65 2.82 -26.31
C VAL A 212 9.64 1.67 -26.21
N LEU A 213 8.33 1.96 -26.36
CA LEU A 213 7.29 0.94 -26.33
C LEU A 213 7.37 0.05 -27.56
N ARG A 214 7.56 0.64 -28.76
CA ARG A 214 7.68 -0.10 -30.02
C ARG A 214 8.81 -1.14 -29.94
N PHE A 215 10.02 -0.70 -29.62
CA PHE A 215 11.19 -1.59 -29.61
C PHE A 215 11.14 -2.65 -28.51
N THR A 216 10.71 -2.29 -27.30
CA THR A 216 10.56 -3.27 -26.22
C THR A 216 9.51 -4.33 -26.54
N VAL A 217 8.35 -3.94 -27.07
CA VAL A 217 7.29 -4.88 -27.45
C VAL A 217 7.70 -5.78 -28.61
N THR A 218 8.33 -5.23 -29.66
CA THR A 218 8.83 -6.03 -30.78
C THR A 218 9.83 -7.08 -30.30
N TYR A 219 10.84 -6.69 -29.52
CA TYR A 219 11.84 -7.62 -29.00
C TYR A 219 11.22 -8.73 -28.13
N LEU A 220 10.32 -8.36 -27.23
CA LEU A 220 9.65 -9.31 -26.34
C LEU A 220 8.75 -10.29 -27.10
N ARG A 221 8.14 -9.84 -28.20
CA ARG A 221 7.34 -10.71 -29.08
C ARG A 221 8.20 -11.72 -29.83
N GLU A 222 9.39 -11.31 -30.27
CA GLU A 222 10.30 -12.19 -31.01
C GLU A 222 11.05 -13.17 -30.10
N LYS A 223 11.52 -12.72 -28.94
CA LYS A 223 12.47 -13.47 -28.10
C LYS A 223 11.99 -13.77 -26.67
N GLY A 224 10.99 -13.06 -26.17
CA GLY A 224 10.59 -13.09 -24.76
C GLY A 224 9.39 -13.99 -24.42
N LEU A 225 8.59 -14.41 -25.40
CA LEU A 225 7.29 -15.05 -25.14
C LEU A 225 7.37 -16.37 -24.34
N ARG A 226 8.47 -17.11 -24.48
CA ARG A 226 8.70 -18.39 -23.77
C ARG A 226 9.55 -18.23 -22.50
N THR A 227 9.95 -17.00 -22.16
CA THR A 227 10.81 -16.76 -21.01
C THR A 227 10.02 -16.81 -19.71
N GLU A 228 10.44 -17.69 -18.79
CA GLU A 228 9.84 -17.79 -17.46
C GLU A 228 10.00 -16.48 -16.66
N GLY A 229 8.91 -16.03 -16.03
CA GLY A 229 8.94 -14.87 -15.15
C GLY A 229 9.10 -13.52 -15.86
N LEU A 230 8.75 -13.46 -17.16
CA LEU A 230 8.63 -12.19 -17.90
C LEU A 230 7.75 -11.19 -17.14
N PHE A 231 8.17 -9.93 -17.08
CA PHE A 231 7.56 -8.87 -16.26
C PHE A 231 7.56 -9.09 -14.73
N ARG A 232 7.93 -10.28 -14.23
CA ARG A 232 8.05 -10.56 -12.78
C ARG A 232 9.48 -10.40 -12.27
N ARG A 233 10.48 -10.90 -13.01
CA ARG A 233 11.89 -10.85 -12.60
C ARG A 233 12.46 -9.43 -12.73
N SER A 234 13.41 -9.11 -11.86
CA SER A 234 14.14 -7.85 -11.84
C SER A 234 15.35 -7.93 -12.78
N ALA A 235 15.76 -6.79 -13.32
CA ALA A 235 16.99 -6.62 -14.11
C ALA A 235 17.95 -5.66 -13.40
N SER A 236 19.21 -5.64 -13.83
CA SER A 236 20.26 -4.76 -13.27
C SER A 236 19.86 -3.28 -13.30
N VAL A 237 19.83 -2.64 -12.14
CA VAL A 237 19.49 -1.21 -12.01
C VAL A 237 20.45 -0.32 -12.80
N HIS A 238 21.72 -0.70 -12.87
CA HIS A 238 22.75 0.03 -13.63
C HIS A 238 22.43 0.01 -15.13
N THR A 239 22.18 -1.17 -15.68
CA THR A 239 21.84 -1.37 -17.09
C THR A 239 20.55 -0.65 -17.48
N ILE A 240 19.53 -0.67 -16.61
CA ILE A 240 18.29 0.09 -16.83
C ILE A 240 18.56 1.59 -16.95
N ARG A 241 19.38 2.16 -16.05
CA ARG A 241 19.73 3.59 -16.08
C ARG A 241 20.53 3.94 -17.34
N GLU A 242 21.43 3.06 -17.76
CA GLU A 242 22.20 3.23 -18.99
C GLU A 242 21.29 3.27 -20.23
N ILE A 243 20.38 2.31 -20.37
CA ILE A 243 19.43 2.25 -21.48
C ILE A 243 18.51 3.48 -21.51
N GLN A 244 18.02 3.92 -20.34
CA GLN A 244 17.24 5.16 -20.24
C GLN A 244 18.05 6.37 -20.74
N ARG A 245 19.33 6.45 -20.39
CA ARG A 245 20.24 7.52 -20.86
C ARG A 245 20.41 7.46 -22.38
N LEU A 246 20.59 6.27 -22.96
CA LEU A 246 20.73 6.10 -24.42
C LEU A 246 19.47 6.56 -25.15
N TYR A 247 18.29 6.10 -24.72
CA TYR A 247 17.02 6.54 -25.30
C TYR A 247 16.81 8.05 -25.18
N ASN A 248 17.09 8.65 -24.03
CA ASN A 248 16.95 10.10 -23.83
C ASN A 248 17.93 10.92 -24.69
N GLN A 249 19.06 10.33 -25.10
CA GLN A 249 20.00 10.93 -26.05
C GLN A 249 19.62 10.67 -27.51
N GLY A 250 18.56 9.89 -27.79
CA GLY A 250 18.19 9.47 -29.14
C GLY A 250 19.15 8.43 -29.74
N LYS A 251 19.95 7.75 -28.91
CA LYS A 251 20.87 6.71 -29.37
C LYS A 251 20.13 5.38 -29.58
N PRO A 252 20.52 4.59 -30.59
CA PRO A 252 19.94 3.26 -30.78
C PRO A 252 20.30 2.36 -29.60
N VAL A 253 19.36 1.47 -29.25
CA VAL A 253 19.53 0.45 -28.20
C VAL A 253 19.23 -0.90 -28.82
N ASN A 254 20.21 -1.79 -28.84
CA ASN A 254 20.01 -3.19 -29.20
C ASN A 254 19.93 -4.03 -27.93
N PHE A 255 18.79 -4.67 -27.69
CA PHE A 255 18.59 -5.47 -26.48
C PHE A 255 19.43 -6.76 -26.46
N ASP A 256 19.89 -7.24 -27.63
CA ASP A 256 20.75 -8.43 -27.71
C ASP A 256 22.14 -8.22 -27.08
N ASP A 257 22.61 -6.98 -27.01
CA ASP A 257 23.93 -6.64 -26.46
C ASP A 257 24.00 -6.86 -24.93
N TYR A 258 22.86 -7.01 -24.26
CA TYR A 258 22.79 -7.08 -22.79
C TYR A 258 22.61 -8.50 -22.23
N GLY A 259 22.31 -9.50 -23.07
CA GLY A 259 22.21 -10.90 -22.66
C GLY A 259 21.08 -11.26 -21.67
N ASP A 260 20.20 -10.31 -21.31
CA ASP A 260 19.08 -10.54 -20.38
C ASP A 260 17.74 -10.07 -21.00
N VAL A 261 16.92 -11.05 -21.37
CA VAL A 261 15.59 -10.86 -21.95
C VAL A 261 14.58 -10.18 -21.00
N HIS A 262 14.87 -10.11 -19.70
CA HIS A 262 14.03 -9.38 -18.74
C HIS A 262 14.24 -7.86 -18.81
N ILE A 263 15.37 -7.39 -19.35
CA ILE A 263 15.67 -5.96 -19.50
C ILE A 263 14.57 -5.21 -20.26
N PRO A 264 14.17 -5.60 -21.49
CA PRO A 264 13.13 -4.89 -22.23
C PRO A 264 11.79 -4.88 -21.50
N ALA A 265 11.44 -5.95 -20.76
CA ALA A 265 10.25 -5.98 -19.92
C ALA A 265 10.32 -4.98 -18.75
N VAL A 266 11.49 -4.82 -18.12
CA VAL A 266 11.71 -3.82 -17.05
C VAL A 266 11.74 -2.40 -17.61
N ILE A 267 12.31 -2.18 -18.80
CA ILE A 267 12.32 -0.88 -19.50
C ILE A 267 10.90 -0.45 -19.85
N LEU A 268 10.09 -1.35 -20.43
CA LEU A 268 8.68 -1.08 -20.75
C LEU A 268 7.90 -0.63 -19.51
N LYS A 269 7.99 -1.40 -18.42
CA LYS A 269 7.34 -1.04 -17.15
C LYS A 269 7.86 0.29 -16.60
N THR A 270 9.15 0.57 -16.77
CA THR A 270 9.78 1.79 -16.30
C THR A 270 9.30 3.00 -17.08
N PHE A 271 9.16 2.89 -18.39
CA PHE A 271 8.59 3.92 -19.25
C PHE A 271 7.19 4.31 -18.78
N LEU A 272 6.29 3.32 -18.61
CA LEU A 272 4.91 3.56 -18.15
C LEU A 272 4.85 4.19 -16.76
N ARG A 273 5.73 3.76 -15.86
CA ARG A 273 5.80 4.27 -14.47
C ARG A 273 6.34 5.70 -14.40
N GLU A 274 7.17 6.10 -15.34
CA GLU A 274 7.82 7.43 -15.35
C GLU A 274 7.04 8.47 -16.15
N LEU A 275 5.89 8.10 -16.74
CA LEU A 275 4.99 9.09 -17.32
C LEU A 275 4.53 10.10 -16.25
N PRO A 276 4.48 11.41 -16.57
CA PRO A 276 3.97 12.44 -15.66
C PRO A 276 2.52 12.21 -15.21
N GLN A 277 1.75 11.52 -16.04
CA GLN A 277 0.38 11.08 -15.77
C GLN A 277 0.30 9.55 -15.99
N PRO A 278 -0.39 8.79 -15.12
CA PRO A 278 -0.64 7.37 -15.36
C PRO A 278 -1.28 7.15 -16.73
N LEU A 279 -0.95 6.05 -17.41
CA LEU A 279 -1.49 5.74 -18.73
C LEU A 279 -3.03 5.75 -18.74
N LEU A 280 -3.64 5.23 -17.67
CA LEU A 280 -5.09 5.19 -17.50
C LEU A 280 -5.71 6.55 -17.11
N THR A 281 -4.90 7.61 -17.03
CA THR A 281 -5.29 8.97 -16.61
C THR A 281 -5.84 9.04 -15.17
N PHE A 282 -5.87 10.24 -14.60
CA PHE A 282 -6.48 10.44 -13.27
C PHE A 282 -8.01 10.45 -13.34
N THR A 283 -8.57 10.87 -14.47
CA THR A 283 -10.02 10.93 -14.72
C THR A 283 -10.69 9.56 -14.73
N ALA A 284 -10.03 8.53 -15.26
CA ALA A 284 -10.60 7.17 -15.27
C ALA A 284 -10.32 6.39 -13.96
N TYR A 285 -9.62 6.97 -12.99
CA TYR A 285 -9.20 6.27 -11.78
C TYR A 285 -10.37 5.67 -11.00
N GLU A 286 -11.42 6.46 -10.74
CA GLU A 286 -12.63 6.02 -10.03
C GLU A 286 -13.39 4.94 -10.82
N GLN A 287 -13.46 5.07 -12.15
CA GLN A 287 -14.10 4.08 -13.02
C GLN A 287 -13.37 2.74 -12.97
N ILE A 288 -12.04 2.75 -13.00
CA ILE A 288 -11.20 1.55 -12.93
C ILE A 288 -11.29 0.88 -11.57
N LEU A 289 -11.35 1.66 -10.48
CA LEU A 289 -11.61 1.10 -9.15
C LEU A 289 -12.98 0.42 -9.10
N GLY A 290 -14.00 1.02 -9.73
CA GLY A 290 -15.35 0.45 -9.84
C GLY A 290 -15.40 -0.89 -10.60
N ILE A 291 -14.52 -1.15 -11.57
CA ILE A 291 -14.46 -2.46 -12.26
C ILE A 291 -14.19 -3.59 -11.27
N THR A 292 -13.37 -3.36 -10.24
CA THR A 292 -13.07 -4.38 -9.22
C THR A 292 -14.24 -4.71 -8.28
N SER A 293 -15.32 -3.92 -8.36
CA SER A 293 -16.57 -4.11 -7.61
C SER A 293 -17.70 -4.74 -8.43
N VAL A 294 -17.53 -4.94 -9.74
CA VAL A 294 -18.51 -5.64 -10.56
C VAL A 294 -18.40 -7.14 -10.23
N PRO A 295 -19.45 -7.78 -9.70
CA PRO A 295 -19.48 -9.23 -9.56
C PRO A 295 -19.26 -9.84 -10.94
N GLY A 296 -18.30 -10.75 -11.09
CA GLY A 296 -18.15 -11.49 -12.34
C GLY A 296 -19.47 -12.19 -12.64
N GLU A 297 -20.10 -11.87 -13.77
CA GLU A 297 -21.22 -12.65 -14.25
C GLU A 297 -20.73 -14.07 -14.45
N HIS A 298 -21.25 -14.98 -13.62
CA HIS A 298 -21.10 -16.41 -13.84
C HIS A 298 -21.79 -16.71 -15.17
N PHE A 299 -21.01 -16.93 -16.22
CA PHE A 299 -21.49 -17.67 -17.38
C PHE A 299 -21.87 -19.06 -16.86
N GLN A 300 -23.17 -19.27 -16.65
CA GLN A 300 -23.74 -20.59 -16.51
C GLN A 300 -23.64 -21.25 -17.87
N ASP A 301 -22.67 -22.15 -18.03
CA ASP A 301 -22.73 -23.18 -19.05
C ASP A 301 -23.90 -24.12 -18.68
N GLU A 302 -25.11 -23.72 -19.07
CA GLU A 302 -26.20 -24.65 -19.27
C GLU A 302 -26.02 -25.35 -20.62
N GLN A 303 -26.25 -26.67 -20.58
CA GLN A 303 -26.39 -27.60 -21.69
C GLN A 303 -25.09 -28.21 -22.25
N LEU A 304 -24.84 -29.46 -21.86
CA LEU A 304 -25.14 -30.59 -22.74
C LEU A 304 -25.43 -31.83 -21.88
N GLN A 305 -26.61 -32.42 -22.13
CA GLN A 305 -27.08 -33.70 -21.62
C GLN A 305 -26.19 -34.86 -22.08
#